data_AF-A0A8J3D1L0-F1
#
_entry.id   AF-A0A8J3D1L0-F1
#
_cell.length_a   1.000
_cell.length_b   1.000
_cell.length_c   1.000
_cell.angle_alpha   90.00
_cell.angle_beta   90.00
_cell.angle_gamma   90.00
#
_symmetry.space_group_name_H-M   'P 1'
#
loop_
_entity.id
_entity.type
_entity.pdbx_description
1 polymer ?
#
loop_
_entity_poly.entity_id
_entity_poly.type
_entity_poly.pdbx_seq_one_letter_code
_entity_poly.pdbx_strand_id
1 'polypeptide(L)'
;MNSGQLGALNRRLAWFLLLCIIVSPALAQKRSRKDYLITLTTEAGAMQIILFDKTPLHKANFLKLAEENFYDGLLFHRVIENFMIQGGDPNSRNAAEGVALGNGSVGYRIPAEFRPDLFHQKGAIAAARDNNPEKESSGCQFYIVQGRRLMGDDLEKQLARAPRESSDPRQATEAQKEVYRTIGGSPHLDGNYTVFGQVIDGLAVIDSIAARPRDARDRPLKDVTMQVSVKKMRKKKITKKYGYRFDD
;
A
#
# COMPACT_ATOMS: atom_id res chain seq x y z
N MET A 1 -41.71 69.20 -4.50
CA MET A 1 -41.21 70.53 -4.90
C MET A 1 -39.71 70.45 -5.04
N ASN A 2 -39.20 70.87 -6.20
CA ASN A 2 -37.81 70.83 -6.65
C ASN A 2 -36.99 71.98 -6.06
N SER A 3 -35.71 71.72 -5.78
CA SER A 3 -34.54 72.59 -6.00
C SER A 3 -33.34 71.79 -5.46
N GLY A 4 -32.30 71.41 -6.22
CA GLY A 4 -31.72 71.99 -7.42
C GLY A 4 -30.35 72.51 -7.05
N GLN A 5 -29.28 71.77 -7.37
CA GLN A 5 -27.98 72.36 -7.71
C GLN A 5 -27.12 71.39 -8.53
N LEU A 6 -26.90 71.80 -9.78
CA LEU A 6 -25.96 71.30 -10.76
C LEU A 6 -24.52 71.68 -10.38
N GLY A 7 -23.53 70.91 -10.86
CA GLY A 7 -22.14 71.38 -10.98
C GLY A 7 -21.19 70.29 -11.46
N ALA A 8 -20.68 70.45 -12.68
CA ALA A 8 -19.98 69.45 -13.48
C ALA A 8 -18.46 69.27 -13.17
N LEU A 9 -17.96 68.05 -13.41
CA LEU A 9 -16.80 67.68 -14.22
C LEU A 9 -15.44 68.41 -14.02
N ASN A 10 -14.41 67.73 -13.46
CA ASN A 10 -13.15 67.35 -14.15
C ASN A 10 -11.98 66.86 -13.26
N ARG A 11 -11.41 65.72 -13.67
CA ARG A 11 -9.96 65.38 -13.80
C ARG A 11 -9.05 65.18 -12.56
N ARG A 12 -8.61 63.91 -12.47
CA ARG A 12 -7.23 63.40 -12.23
C ARG A 12 -6.70 63.43 -10.79
N LEU A 13 -6.61 62.23 -10.18
CA LEU A 13 -5.36 61.70 -9.62
C LEU A 13 -5.47 60.18 -9.39
N ALA A 14 -4.48 59.45 -9.89
CA ALA A 14 -4.20 58.04 -9.58
C ALA A 14 -3.91 57.91 -8.06
N TRP A 15 -3.85 56.73 -7.43
CA TRP A 15 -2.64 55.90 -7.37
C TRP A 15 -2.97 54.54 -6.71
N PHE A 16 -2.74 53.47 -7.48
CA PHE A 16 -2.25 52.14 -7.09
C PHE A 16 -2.50 51.63 -5.65
N LEU A 17 -3.50 50.78 -5.47
CA LEU A 17 -3.44 49.72 -4.47
C LEU A 17 -2.55 48.60 -5.02
N LEU A 18 -1.31 48.58 -4.56
CA LEU A 18 -0.30 47.57 -4.87
C LEU A 18 -0.79 46.20 -4.35
N LEU A 19 -1.30 45.37 -5.25
CA LEU A 19 -1.54 43.96 -4.97
C LEU A 19 -0.17 43.29 -4.81
N CYS A 20 0.32 43.14 -3.58
CA CYS A 20 1.46 42.29 -3.28
C CYS A 20 1.05 40.83 -3.52
N ILE A 21 1.07 40.39 -4.79
CA ILE A 21 1.10 38.98 -5.13
C ILE A 21 2.49 38.51 -4.70
N ILE A 22 2.57 38.02 -3.46
CA ILE A 22 3.70 37.18 -3.06
C ILE A 22 3.51 35.88 -3.83
N VAL A 23 4.04 35.84 -5.06
CA VAL A 23 4.30 34.59 -5.77
C VAL A 23 5.43 33.93 -4.99
N SER A 24 5.08 33.21 -3.92
CA SER A 24 6.00 32.25 -3.33
C SER A 24 6.32 31.25 -4.43
N PRO A 25 7.57 31.17 -4.92
CA PRO A 25 7.92 30.06 -5.79
C PRO A 25 7.73 28.82 -4.93
N ALA A 26 6.75 27.99 -5.27
CA ALA A 26 6.67 26.64 -4.76
C ALA A 26 8.02 26.02 -5.09
N LEU A 27 8.90 25.90 -4.09
CA LEU A 27 10.16 25.22 -4.24
C LEU A 27 9.77 23.79 -4.61
N ALA A 28 9.87 23.45 -5.89
CA ALA A 28 9.69 22.09 -6.37
C ALA A 28 10.74 21.26 -5.63
N GLN A 29 10.32 20.58 -4.55
CA GLN A 29 11.22 19.82 -3.72
C GLN A 29 11.79 18.71 -4.59
N LYS A 30 13.08 18.82 -4.91
CA LYS A 30 13.76 17.90 -5.82
C LYS A 30 13.58 16.48 -5.31
N ARG A 31 12.84 15.65 -6.06
CA ARG A 31 12.56 14.26 -5.68
C ARG A 31 13.88 13.53 -5.38
N SER A 32 13.86 12.74 -4.30
CA SER A 32 15.03 12.00 -3.86
C SER A 32 15.49 11.01 -4.92
N ARG A 33 16.81 11.00 -5.22
CA ARG A 33 17.45 10.00 -6.09
C ARG A 33 17.66 8.64 -5.39
N LYS A 34 17.33 8.56 -4.10
CA LYS A 34 17.43 7.36 -3.27
C LYS A 34 16.06 6.92 -2.80
N ASP A 35 15.91 5.63 -2.59
CA ASP A 35 14.76 5.00 -1.94
C ASP A 35 15.22 3.87 -1.03
N TYR A 36 14.28 3.23 -0.35
CA TYR A 36 14.51 2.11 0.54
C TYR A 36 14.19 0.80 -0.18
N LEU A 37 15.15 -0.11 -0.16
CA LEU A 37 14.95 -1.51 -0.54
C LEU A 37 14.75 -2.31 0.74
N ILE A 38 13.61 -2.98 0.85
CA ILE A 38 13.30 -3.87 1.97
C ILE A 38 13.62 -5.30 1.53
N THR A 39 14.33 -6.05 2.36
CA THR A 39 14.53 -7.49 2.18
C THR A 39 13.81 -8.23 3.28
N LEU A 40 12.78 -9.00 2.93
CA LEU A 40 12.09 -9.91 3.82
C LEU A 40 12.61 -11.32 3.56
N THR A 41 13.28 -11.91 4.56
CA THR A 41 13.88 -13.24 4.47
C THR A 41 13.08 -14.23 5.29
N THR A 42 12.84 -15.39 4.70
CA THR A 42 12.29 -16.60 5.36
C THR A 42 13.15 -17.79 4.98
N GLU A 43 12.89 -18.95 5.58
CA GLU A 43 13.47 -20.22 5.17
C GLU A 43 13.04 -20.67 3.75
N ALA A 44 11.97 -20.10 3.19
CA ALA A 44 11.58 -20.32 1.79
C ALA A 44 12.35 -19.42 0.80
N GLY A 45 13.15 -18.47 1.30
CA GLY A 45 13.92 -17.53 0.49
C GLY A 45 13.65 -16.07 0.85
N ALA A 46 14.24 -15.17 0.07
CA ALA A 46 14.15 -13.73 0.27
C ALA A 46 13.25 -13.06 -0.78
N MET A 47 12.44 -12.11 -0.33
CA MET A 47 11.64 -11.20 -1.15
C MET A 47 12.23 -9.80 -1.07
N GLN A 48 12.35 -9.14 -2.23
CA GLN A 48 12.79 -7.76 -2.32
C GLN A 48 11.56 -6.87 -2.52
N ILE A 49 11.40 -5.86 -1.68
CA ILE A 49 10.17 -5.08 -1.57
C ILE A 49 10.48 -3.59 -1.76
N ILE A 50 9.57 -2.91 -2.47
CA ILE A 50 9.50 -1.45 -2.54
C ILE A 50 8.16 -0.99 -1.95
N LEU A 51 8.21 0.08 -1.16
CA LEU A 51 7.02 0.78 -0.66
C LEU A 51 6.75 2.03 -1.48
N PHE A 52 5.47 2.30 -1.74
CA PHE A 52 5.03 3.35 -2.64
C PHE A 52 5.02 4.72 -1.97
N ASP A 53 5.49 5.75 -2.68
CA ASP A 53 5.46 7.15 -2.22
C ASP A 53 4.02 7.71 -2.18
N LYS A 54 3.07 7.05 -2.86
CA LYS A 54 1.64 7.41 -2.92
C LYS A 54 0.84 7.05 -1.66
N THR A 55 1.45 6.27 -0.76
CA THR A 55 0.92 5.87 0.55
C THR A 55 1.92 6.22 1.66
N PRO A 56 2.20 7.53 1.86
CA PRO A 56 3.26 7.99 2.75
C PRO A 56 3.10 7.54 4.20
N LEU A 57 1.87 7.43 4.73
CA LEU A 57 1.65 7.04 6.12
C LEU A 57 2.05 5.58 6.34
N HIS A 58 1.60 4.68 5.46
CA HIS A 58 1.96 3.26 5.53
C HIS A 58 3.44 3.04 5.25
N LYS A 59 4.02 3.76 4.27
CA LYS A 59 5.46 3.69 3.97
C LYS A 59 6.30 4.10 5.18
N ALA A 60 6.01 5.24 5.78
CA ALA A 60 6.74 5.73 6.94
C ALA A 60 6.62 4.77 8.13
N ASN A 61 5.41 4.27 8.40
CA ASN A 61 5.17 3.36 9.51
C ASN A 61 5.89 2.02 9.33
N PHE A 62 5.78 1.38 8.16
CA PHE A 62 6.46 0.11 7.92
C PHE A 62 7.98 0.24 8.01
N LEU A 63 8.55 1.32 7.46
CA LEU A 63 9.98 1.60 7.57
C LEU A 63 10.41 1.77 9.02
N LYS A 64 9.66 2.54 9.83
CA LYS A 64 9.92 2.70 11.26
C LYS A 64 9.99 1.36 11.97
N LEU A 65 8.94 0.54 11.84
CA LEU A 65 8.88 -0.78 12.51
C LEU A 65 9.99 -1.72 12.02
N ALA A 66 10.29 -1.71 10.72
CA ALA A 66 11.36 -2.54 10.18
C ALA A 66 12.76 -2.08 10.64
N GLU A 67 13.02 -0.77 10.73
CA GLU A 67 14.28 -0.23 11.25
C GLU A 67 14.46 -0.46 12.76
N GLU A 68 13.35 -0.61 13.50
CA GLU A 68 13.30 -1.01 14.91
C GLU A 68 13.38 -2.54 15.10
N ASN A 69 13.58 -3.33 14.03
CA ASN A 69 13.58 -4.80 14.00
C ASN A 69 12.27 -5.43 14.55
N PHE A 70 11.16 -4.69 14.54
CA PHE A 70 9.88 -5.15 15.10
C PHE A 70 9.38 -6.44 14.45
N TYR A 71 9.61 -6.60 13.14
CA TYR A 71 9.12 -7.75 12.37
C TYR A 71 9.97 -9.01 12.52
N ASP A 72 11.21 -8.90 13.01
CA ASP A 72 12.15 -10.02 13.04
C ASP A 72 11.65 -11.12 13.98
N GLY A 73 11.53 -12.36 13.51
CA GLY A 73 11.00 -13.48 14.28
C GLY A 73 9.46 -13.51 14.39
N LEU A 74 8.74 -12.56 13.79
CA LEU A 74 7.28 -12.69 13.65
C LEU A 74 6.92 -13.74 12.60
N LEU A 75 5.74 -14.31 12.72
CA LEU A 75 5.26 -15.37 11.84
C LEU A 75 4.39 -14.83 10.70
N PHE A 76 4.44 -15.50 9.55
CA PHE A 76 3.27 -15.57 8.68
C PHE A 76 2.23 -16.48 9.32
N HIS A 77 1.39 -15.91 10.17
CA HIS A 77 0.46 -16.64 11.03
C HIS A 77 -0.83 -17.08 10.33
N ARG A 78 -1.07 -16.60 9.10
CA ARG A 78 -2.23 -16.97 8.30
C ARG A 78 -1.86 -17.03 6.82
N VAL A 79 -2.14 -18.16 6.20
CA VAL A 79 -1.72 -18.47 4.83
C VAL A 79 -2.88 -19.13 4.08
N ILE A 80 -3.33 -18.51 3.00
CA ILE A 80 -4.45 -19.02 2.19
C ILE A 80 -3.99 -19.10 0.75
N GLU A 81 -3.85 -20.33 0.26
CA GLU A 81 -3.50 -20.62 -1.12
C GLU A 81 -4.51 -19.99 -2.09
N ASN A 82 -3.99 -19.43 -3.19
CA ASN A 82 -4.72 -18.63 -4.18
C ASN A 82 -5.24 -17.29 -3.66
N PHE A 83 -4.80 -16.84 -2.48
CA PHE A 83 -5.22 -15.58 -1.89
C PHE A 83 -4.05 -14.76 -1.36
N MET A 84 -3.50 -15.09 -0.19
CA MET A 84 -2.48 -14.26 0.46
C MET A 84 -1.70 -15.00 1.56
N ILE A 85 -0.57 -14.41 1.95
CA ILE A 85 0.18 -14.74 3.16
C ILE A 85 0.17 -13.51 4.08
N GLN A 86 -0.28 -13.66 5.32
CA GLN A 86 -0.47 -12.58 6.29
C GLN A 86 0.46 -12.73 7.50
N GLY A 87 1.05 -11.61 7.91
CA GLY A 87 2.00 -11.52 8.99
C GLY A 87 1.91 -10.18 9.75
N GLY A 88 2.93 -9.90 10.56
CA GLY A 88 3.04 -8.66 11.32
C GLY A 88 2.29 -8.63 12.66
N ASP A 89 1.74 -9.76 13.11
CA ASP A 89 1.15 -9.88 14.45
C ASP A 89 2.25 -9.96 15.51
N PRO A 90 2.40 -8.98 16.43
CA PRO A 90 3.42 -9.02 17.49
C PRO A 90 3.26 -10.22 18.44
N ASN A 91 2.03 -10.73 18.63
CA ASN A 91 1.76 -11.87 19.50
C ASN A 91 2.28 -13.19 18.91
N SER A 92 2.61 -13.21 17.61
CA SER A 92 3.15 -14.40 16.94
C SER A 92 4.59 -14.72 17.35
N ARG A 93 5.30 -13.75 17.93
CA ARG A 93 6.67 -13.92 18.39
C ARG A 93 6.75 -15.04 19.44
N ASN A 94 7.44 -16.12 19.10
CA ASN A 94 7.58 -17.29 19.97
C ASN A 94 6.23 -17.89 20.42
N ALA A 95 5.16 -17.68 19.64
CA ALA A 95 3.84 -18.20 19.98
C ALA A 95 3.86 -19.73 19.92
N ALA A 96 3.35 -20.37 20.98
CA ALA A 96 3.19 -21.82 20.98
C ALA A 96 2.31 -22.30 19.82
N GLU A 97 2.51 -23.55 19.42
CA GLU A 97 1.68 -24.23 18.42
C GLU A 97 0.20 -24.17 18.83
N GLY A 98 -0.69 -23.97 17.87
CA GLY A 98 -2.13 -23.95 18.11
C GLY A 98 -2.67 -22.69 18.79
N VAL A 99 -1.83 -21.74 19.23
CA VAL A 99 -2.30 -20.43 19.73
C VAL A 99 -2.95 -19.65 18.59
N ALA A 100 -4.11 -19.06 18.87
CA ALA A 100 -4.80 -18.17 17.94
C ALA A 100 -4.02 -16.86 17.79
N LEU A 101 -3.80 -16.46 16.54
CA LEU A 101 -3.06 -15.27 16.15
C LEU A 101 -3.91 -14.40 15.22
N GLY A 102 -3.45 -13.19 14.92
CA GLY A 102 -4.10 -12.18 14.09
C GLY A 102 -4.70 -11.01 14.88
N ASN A 103 -4.60 -11.02 16.22
CA ASN A 103 -5.21 -9.99 17.08
C ASN A 103 -4.19 -9.04 17.74
N GLY A 104 -2.89 -9.26 17.58
CA GLY A 104 -1.90 -8.34 18.15
C GLY A 104 -1.86 -7.00 17.43
N SER A 105 -1.39 -5.99 18.16
CA SER A 105 -1.39 -4.58 17.76
C SER A 105 -0.20 -3.84 18.36
N VAL A 106 0.17 -2.73 17.72
CA VAL A 106 1.17 -1.75 18.21
C VAL A 106 0.52 -0.57 18.93
N GLY A 107 -0.78 -0.66 19.25
CA GLY A 107 -1.51 0.34 20.03
C GLY A 107 -2.07 1.51 19.23
N TYR A 108 -1.93 1.49 17.90
CA TYR A 108 -2.48 2.52 17.01
C TYR A 108 -2.88 1.94 15.65
N ARG A 109 -3.63 2.73 14.89
CA ARG A 109 -4.10 2.45 13.53
C ARG A 109 -3.52 3.48 12.55
N ILE A 110 -3.61 3.17 11.26
CA ILE A 110 -3.17 4.08 10.18
C ILE A 110 -4.38 4.43 9.32
N PRO A 111 -4.66 5.73 9.08
CA PRO A 111 -5.71 6.15 8.15
C PRO A 111 -5.57 5.50 6.78
N ALA A 112 -6.69 5.15 6.16
CA ALA A 112 -6.70 4.52 4.84
C ALA A 112 -6.09 5.42 3.75
N GLU A 113 -5.21 4.86 2.93
CA GLU A 113 -4.61 5.53 1.77
C GLU A 113 -4.98 4.80 0.47
N PHE A 114 -6.27 4.73 0.13
CA PHE A 114 -6.72 4.04 -1.08
C PHE A 114 -6.30 4.77 -2.35
N ARG A 115 -5.69 4.03 -3.28
CA ARG A 115 -5.16 4.56 -4.54
C ARG A 115 -5.67 3.68 -5.69
N PRO A 116 -6.44 4.21 -6.65
CA PRO A 116 -6.99 3.42 -7.76
C PRO A 116 -5.92 2.75 -8.62
N ASP A 117 -4.72 3.33 -8.67
CA ASP A 117 -3.57 2.84 -9.40
C ASP A 117 -2.70 1.85 -8.61
N LEU A 118 -3.00 1.63 -7.31
CA LEU A 118 -2.38 0.61 -6.47
C LEU A 118 -3.42 -0.46 -6.12
N PHE A 119 -3.25 -1.64 -6.70
CA PHE A 119 -4.27 -2.69 -6.69
C PHE A 119 -3.64 -4.04 -6.31
N HIS A 120 -4.48 -5.00 -5.95
CA HIS A 120 -4.07 -6.27 -5.31
C HIS A 120 -3.57 -7.29 -6.33
N GLN A 121 -2.61 -6.91 -7.17
CA GLN A 121 -1.87 -7.85 -8.01
C GLN A 121 -1.01 -8.81 -7.17
N LYS A 122 -0.61 -9.95 -7.74
CA LYS A 122 0.36 -10.85 -7.09
C LYS A 122 1.63 -10.10 -6.68
N GLY A 123 2.05 -10.30 -5.44
CA GLY A 123 3.18 -9.60 -4.83
C GLY A 123 2.86 -8.23 -4.24
N ALA A 124 1.65 -7.70 -4.40
CA ALA A 124 1.23 -6.49 -3.70
C ALA A 124 1.31 -6.68 -2.18
N ILE A 125 1.81 -5.68 -1.47
CA ILE A 125 1.79 -5.62 -0.02
C ILE A 125 0.69 -4.65 0.41
N ALA A 126 -0.23 -5.16 1.20
CA ALA A 126 -1.38 -4.42 1.66
C ALA A 126 -1.60 -4.58 3.16
N ALA A 127 -2.19 -3.56 3.77
CA ALA A 127 -2.40 -3.52 5.21
C ALA A 127 -3.63 -4.34 5.60
N ALA A 128 -3.49 -5.14 6.66
CA ALA A 128 -4.62 -5.85 7.25
C ALA A 128 -5.42 -4.90 8.14
N ARG A 129 -6.70 -5.19 8.35
CA ARG A 129 -7.55 -4.52 9.34
C ARG A 129 -8.67 -5.42 9.78
N ASP A 130 -9.22 -5.11 10.95
CA ASP A 130 -10.54 -5.56 11.33
C ASP A 130 -11.63 -4.74 10.60
N ASN A 131 -12.88 -5.06 10.90
CA ASN A 131 -14.02 -4.34 10.35
C ASN A 131 -14.28 -3.07 11.17
N ASN A 132 -13.81 -1.93 10.66
CA ASN A 132 -14.05 -0.62 11.24
C ASN A 132 -14.59 0.37 10.18
N PRO A 133 -15.51 1.30 10.53
CA PRO A 133 -16.15 2.21 9.57
C PRO A 133 -15.18 3.08 8.78
N GLU A 134 -14.12 3.55 9.44
CA GLU A 134 -13.09 4.44 8.90
C GLU A 134 -12.13 3.69 7.95
N LYS A 135 -12.23 2.35 7.91
CA LYS A 135 -11.35 1.43 7.19
C LYS A 135 -9.87 1.65 7.52
N GLU A 136 -9.57 2.14 8.72
CA GLU A 136 -8.21 2.30 9.21
C GLU A 136 -7.51 0.94 9.29
N SER A 137 -6.25 0.95 8.87
CA SER A 137 -5.36 -0.19 8.86
C SER A 137 -4.83 -0.52 10.24
N SER A 138 -4.53 -1.80 10.48
CA SER A 138 -3.63 -2.20 11.55
C SER A 138 -2.31 -1.43 11.45
N GLY A 139 -1.77 -0.98 12.59
CA GLY A 139 -0.47 -0.33 12.62
C GLY A 139 0.71 -1.24 12.32
N CYS A 140 0.54 -2.57 12.26
CA CYS A 140 1.65 -3.51 12.09
C CYS A 140 1.36 -4.72 11.20
N GLN A 141 0.11 -5.17 11.11
CA GLN A 141 -0.24 -6.35 10.34
C GLN A 141 -0.40 -6.03 8.85
N PHE A 142 0.16 -6.90 8.01
CA PHE A 142 0.12 -6.79 6.56
C PHE A 142 -0.05 -8.16 5.93
N TYR A 143 -0.39 -8.18 4.65
CA TYR A 143 -0.37 -9.38 3.84
C TYR A 143 0.31 -9.12 2.50
N ILE A 144 0.86 -10.19 1.93
CA ILE A 144 1.40 -10.23 0.58
C ILE A 144 0.45 -11.06 -0.26
N VAL A 145 -0.03 -10.48 -1.36
CA VAL A 145 -0.98 -11.15 -2.25
C VAL A 145 -0.28 -12.28 -3.00
N GLN A 146 -0.81 -13.49 -2.88
CA GLN A 146 -0.52 -14.56 -3.83
C GLN A 146 -1.49 -14.45 -5.00
N GLY A 147 -2.78 -14.43 -4.69
CA GLY A 147 -3.87 -14.44 -5.64
C GLY A 147 -3.85 -15.66 -6.56
N ARG A 148 -4.70 -15.61 -7.58
CA ARG A 148 -4.65 -16.53 -8.72
C ARG A 148 -4.83 -15.75 -10.02
N ARG A 149 -4.47 -16.38 -11.13
CA ARG A 149 -4.84 -15.88 -12.46
C ARG A 149 -6.36 -15.98 -12.63
N LEU A 150 -6.97 -14.92 -13.11
CA LEU A 150 -8.42 -14.80 -13.26
C LEU A 150 -8.75 -14.56 -14.74
N MET A 151 -9.68 -15.34 -15.29
CA MET A 151 -10.06 -15.29 -16.71
C MET A 151 -11.58 -15.28 -16.85
N GLY A 152 -12.07 -14.69 -17.94
CA GLY A 152 -13.50 -14.69 -18.29
C GLY A 152 -14.39 -14.24 -17.14
N ASP A 153 -15.48 -14.99 -16.92
CA ASP A 153 -16.50 -14.68 -15.91
C ASP A 153 -15.96 -14.61 -14.48
N ASP A 154 -14.91 -15.35 -14.15
CA ASP A 154 -14.36 -15.35 -12.79
C ASP A 154 -13.69 -14.01 -12.47
N LEU A 155 -12.99 -13.41 -13.44
CA LEU A 155 -12.42 -12.08 -13.29
C LEU A 155 -13.52 -11.04 -13.07
N GLU A 156 -14.55 -11.06 -13.91
CA GLU A 156 -15.66 -10.10 -13.81
C GLU A 156 -16.42 -10.23 -12.49
N LYS A 157 -16.65 -11.46 -12.00
CA LYS A 157 -17.26 -11.72 -10.69
C LYS A 157 -16.40 -11.18 -9.54
N GLN A 158 -15.08 -11.35 -9.60
CA GLN A 158 -14.18 -10.85 -8.56
C GLN A 158 -14.12 -9.31 -8.55
N LEU A 159 -14.05 -8.69 -9.73
CA LEU A 159 -14.09 -7.23 -9.88
C LEU A 159 -15.42 -6.64 -9.37
N ALA A 160 -16.54 -7.33 -9.61
CA ALA A 160 -17.85 -6.87 -9.14
C ALA A 160 -17.99 -6.88 -7.60
N ARG A 161 -17.14 -7.61 -6.88
CA ARG A 161 -17.14 -7.68 -5.40
C ARG A 161 -16.31 -6.58 -4.73
N ALA A 162 -15.45 -5.91 -5.48
CA ALA A 162 -14.73 -4.75 -4.96
C ALA A 162 -15.74 -3.66 -4.57
N PRO A 163 -15.53 -2.91 -3.47
CA PRO A 163 -16.38 -1.79 -3.14
C PRO A 163 -16.42 -0.80 -4.31
N ARG A 164 -17.64 -0.54 -4.80
CA ARG A 164 -17.90 0.57 -5.70
C ARG A 164 -18.23 1.76 -4.82
N GLU A 165 -17.29 2.66 -4.59
CA GLU A 165 -17.65 3.96 -4.00
C GLU A 165 -18.68 4.61 -4.94
N SER A 166 -19.75 5.16 -4.37
CA SER A 166 -20.82 5.80 -5.16
C SER A 166 -20.33 7.02 -5.95
N SER A 167 -19.14 7.54 -5.63
CA SER A 167 -18.49 8.68 -6.27
C SER A 167 -17.33 8.31 -7.22
N ASP A 168 -16.92 7.04 -7.27
CA ASP A 168 -15.82 6.58 -8.13
C ASP A 168 -16.23 5.32 -8.92
N PRO A 169 -16.88 5.49 -10.10
CA PRO A 169 -17.32 4.38 -10.94
C PRO A 169 -16.16 3.70 -11.69
N ARG A 170 -14.90 3.92 -11.29
CA ARG A 170 -13.73 3.37 -12.01
C ARG A 170 -13.68 1.85 -11.88
N GLN A 171 -14.30 1.20 -12.85
CA GLN A 171 -14.04 -0.18 -13.20
C GLN A 171 -12.53 -0.36 -13.43
N ALA A 172 -12.00 -1.54 -13.08
CA ALA A 172 -10.61 -1.85 -13.35
C ALA A 172 -10.27 -1.58 -14.82
N THR A 173 -9.16 -0.87 -15.04
CA THR A 173 -8.65 -0.59 -16.38
C THR A 173 -8.29 -1.89 -17.10
N GLU A 174 -8.28 -1.89 -18.43
CA GLU A 174 -7.85 -3.08 -19.18
C GLU A 174 -6.42 -3.50 -18.84
N ALA A 175 -5.55 -2.55 -18.49
CA ALA A 175 -4.21 -2.85 -18.01
C ALA A 175 -4.24 -3.62 -16.67
N GLN A 176 -5.09 -3.22 -15.71
CA GLN A 176 -5.26 -3.95 -14.45
C GLN A 176 -5.88 -5.33 -14.67
N LYS A 177 -6.88 -5.44 -15.55
CA LYS A 177 -7.47 -6.73 -15.92
C LYS A 177 -6.41 -7.66 -16.52
N GLU A 178 -5.55 -7.15 -17.40
CA GLU A 178 -4.48 -7.95 -18.00
C GLU A 178 -3.46 -8.45 -16.96
N VAL A 179 -3.14 -7.63 -15.96
CA VAL A 179 -2.32 -8.05 -14.82
C VAL A 179 -2.99 -9.21 -14.08
N TYR A 180 -4.30 -9.13 -13.80
CA TYR A 180 -5.04 -10.22 -13.16
C TYR A 180 -5.13 -11.50 -14.01
N ARG A 181 -5.17 -11.38 -15.33
CA ARG A 181 -5.12 -12.53 -16.26
C ARG A 181 -3.75 -13.20 -16.26
N THR A 182 -2.67 -12.41 -16.23
CA THR A 182 -1.31 -12.89 -16.49
C THR A 182 -0.53 -13.26 -15.24
N ILE A 183 -0.47 -12.38 -14.23
CA ILE A 183 0.28 -12.62 -13.00
C ILE A 183 -0.62 -13.01 -11.83
N GLY A 184 -1.90 -12.66 -11.90
CA GLY A 184 -2.90 -12.95 -10.88
C GLY A 184 -3.03 -11.87 -9.81
N GLY A 185 -3.95 -12.08 -8.88
CA GLY A 185 -4.22 -11.15 -7.78
C GLY A 185 -5.53 -11.42 -7.06
N SER A 186 -6.01 -10.40 -6.33
CA SER A 186 -7.23 -10.44 -5.51
C SER A 186 -8.09 -9.18 -5.72
N PRO A 187 -8.71 -9.00 -6.91
CA PRO A 187 -9.40 -7.76 -7.27
C PRO A 187 -10.55 -7.37 -6.34
N HIS A 188 -11.18 -8.34 -5.67
CA HIS A 188 -12.27 -8.08 -4.72
C HIS A 188 -11.82 -7.25 -3.48
N LEU A 189 -10.52 -7.03 -3.30
CA LEU A 189 -9.97 -6.17 -2.24
C LEU A 189 -9.67 -4.74 -2.70
N ASP A 190 -9.68 -4.47 -4.01
CA ASP A 190 -9.33 -3.15 -4.56
C ASP A 190 -10.26 -2.06 -4.03
N GLY A 191 -9.71 -0.90 -3.66
CA GLY A 191 -10.48 0.20 -3.05
C GLY A 191 -11.00 -0.07 -1.63
N ASN A 192 -10.64 -1.21 -1.01
CA ASN A 192 -11.08 -1.57 0.34
C ASN A 192 -9.95 -1.72 1.38
N TYR A 193 -8.74 -1.99 0.90
CA TYR A 193 -7.53 -2.15 1.70
C TYR A 193 -6.39 -1.34 1.07
N THR A 194 -5.54 -0.75 1.89
CA THR A 194 -4.42 0.06 1.41
C THR A 194 -3.31 -0.84 0.91
N VAL A 195 -3.06 -0.81 -0.40
CA VAL A 195 -1.86 -1.35 -1.04
C VAL A 195 -0.75 -0.31 -0.91
N PHE A 196 0.32 -0.63 -0.19
CA PHE A 196 1.39 0.32 0.13
C PHE A 196 2.78 -0.09 -0.35
N GLY A 197 2.90 -1.26 -0.99
CA GLY A 197 4.15 -1.70 -1.59
C GLY A 197 3.96 -2.90 -2.50
N GLN A 198 5.07 -3.42 -3.01
CA GLN A 198 5.09 -4.65 -3.78
C GLN A 198 6.43 -5.38 -3.68
N VAL A 199 6.37 -6.70 -3.84
CA VAL A 199 7.52 -7.55 -4.10
C VAL A 199 7.98 -7.33 -5.54
N ILE A 200 9.24 -6.94 -5.71
CA ILE A 200 9.90 -6.68 -7.00
C ILE A 200 10.85 -7.80 -7.43
N ASP A 201 11.18 -8.72 -6.52
CA ASP A 201 11.98 -9.92 -6.78
C ASP A 201 11.67 -10.97 -5.71
N GLY A 202 11.72 -12.25 -6.07
CA GLY A 202 11.37 -13.36 -5.17
C GLY A 202 9.88 -13.72 -5.11
N LEU A 203 9.08 -13.43 -6.15
CA LEU A 203 7.64 -13.75 -6.18
C LEU A 203 7.32 -15.24 -5.92
N ALA A 204 8.20 -16.16 -6.34
CA ALA A 204 8.02 -17.60 -6.11
C ALA A 204 8.06 -17.99 -4.62
N VAL A 205 8.69 -17.17 -3.77
CA VAL A 205 8.70 -17.38 -2.31
C VAL A 205 7.28 -17.29 -1.75
N ILE A 206 6.43 -16.42 -2.30
CA ILE A 206 5.03 -16.27 -1.90
C ILE A 206 4.29 -17.61 -2.12
N ASP A 207 4.47 -18.22 -3.30
CA ASP A 207 3.84 -19.51 -3.62
C ASP A 207 4.33 -20.63 -2.71
N SER A 208 5.63 -20.66 -2.43
CA SER A 208 6.24 -21.66 -1.55
C SER A 208 5.71 -21.58 -0.12
N ILE A 209 5.50 -20.36 0.40
CA ILE A 209 4.88 -20.18 1.72
C ILE A 209 3.39 -20.55 1.65
N ALA A 210 2.70 -20.11 0.60
CA ALA A 210 1.27 -20.30 0.45
C ALA A 210 0.82 -21.76 0.33
N ALA A 211 1.67 -22.61 -0.26
CA ALA A 211 1.43 -24.04 -0.44
C ALA A 211 1.66 -24.89 0.83
N ARG A 212 2.08 -24.29 1.95
CA ARG A 212 2.36 -25.05 3.16
C ARG A 212 1.10 -25.67 3.77
N PRO A 213 1.19 -26.89 4.31
CA PRO A 213 0.13 -27.45 5.14
C PRO A 213 -0.22 -26.49 6.29
N ARG A 214 -1.51 -26.34 6.55
CA ARG A 214 -2.06 -25.39 7.52
C ARG A 214 -3.17 -26.02 8.36
N ASP A 215 -3.39 -25.46 9.54
CA ASP A 215 -4.51 -25.83 10.41
C ASP A 215 -5.84 -25.24 9.90
N ALA A 216 -6.93 -25.52 10.61
CA ALA A 216 -8.27 -25.04 10.28
C ALA A 216 -8.44 -23.51 10.39
N ARG A 217 -7.47 -22.79 10.96
CA ARG A 217 -7.43 -21.32 11.06
C ARG A 217 -6.45 -20.71 10.05
N ASP A 218 -6.03 -21.51 9.07
CA ASP A 218 -5.05 -21.15 8.05
C ASP A 218 -3.64 -20.86 8.60
N ARG A 219 -3.30 -21.25 9.84
CA ARG A 219 -1.93 -21.13 10.37
C ARG A 219 -1.07 -22.26 9.80
N PRO A 220 0.11 -21.99 9.21
CA PRO A 220 1.03 -23.05 8.80
C PRO A 220 1.35 -24.03 9.94
N LEU A 221 1.32 -25.33 9.66
CA LEU A 221 1.65 -26.36 10.67
C LEU A 221 3.11 -26.28 11.10
N LYS A 222 3.98 -25.86 10.18
CA LYS A 222 5.36 -25.45 10.48
C LYS A 222 5.46 -23.95 10.32
N ASP A 223 5.75 -23.28 11.43
CA ASP A 223 5.92 -21.84 11.50
C ASP A 223 6.86 -21.31 10.41
N VAL A 224 6.47 -20.18 9.82
CA VAL A 224 7.25 -19.44 8.81
C VAL A 224 7.66 -18.12 9.45
N THR A 225 8.91 -18.02 9.90
CA THR A 225 9.42 -16.80 10.53
C THR A 225 9.94 -15.82 9.49
N MET A 226 9.78 -14.52 9.72
CA MET A 226 10.36 -13.48 8.87
C MET A 226 11.51 -12.74 9.55
N GLN A 227 12.47 -12.27 8.75
CA GLN A 227 13.46 -11.26 9.12
C GLN A 227 13.38 -10.14 8.11
N VAL A 228 13.38 -8.88 8.56
CA VAL A 228 13.17 -7.72 7.69
C VAL A 228 14.34 -6.76 7.84
N SER A 229 15.02 -6.47 6.74
CA SER A 229 16.08 -5.46 6.72
C SER A 229 15.76 -4.33 5.74
N VAL A 230 16.18 -3.12 6.10
CA VAL A 230 15.96 -1.90 5.32
C VAL A 230 17.30 -1.36 4.82
N LYS A 231 17.39 -1.10 3.51
CA LYS A 231 18.60 -0.50 2.92
C LYS A 231 18.26 0.70 2.04
N LYS A 232 18.72 1.88 2.45
CA LYS A 232 18.64 3.10 1.63
C LYS A 232 19.66 3.07 0.50
N MET A 233 19.21 3.11 -0.75
CA MET A 233 20.10 3.07 -1.92
C MET A 233 19.55 3.86 -3.12
N ARG A 234 20.39 4.07 -4.15
CA ARG A 234 20.00 4.84 -5.33
C ARG A 234 18.90 4.11 -6.12
N LYS A 235 17.84 4.83 -6.53
CA LYS A 235 16.76 4.30 -7.38
C LYS A 235 17.33 3.60 -8.64
N LYS A 236 18.28 4.24 -9.32
CA LYS A 236 19.01 3.65 -10.47
C LYS A 236 19.68 2.29 -10.18
N LYS A 237 20.17 2.05 -8.96
CA LYS A 237 20.76 0.75 -8.59
C LYS A 237 19.68 -0.31 -8.42
N ILE A 238 18.53 0.04 -7.82
CA ILE A 238 17.38 -0.86 -7.69
C ILE A 238 16.85 -1.23 -9.08
N THR A 239 16.63 -0.22 -9.94
CA THR A 239 16.19 -0.44 -11.33
C THR A 239 17.16 -1.33 -12.11
N LYS A 240 18.48 -1.07 -12.01
CA LYS A 240 19.47 -1.89 -12.72
C LYS A 240 19.46 -3.35 -12.25
N LYS A 241 19.23 -3.60 -10.95
CA LYS A 241 19.32 -4.94 -10.37
C LYS A 241 18.03 -5.76 -10.54
N TYR A 242 16.87 -5.12 -10.36
CA TYR A 242 15.59 -5.81 -10.25
C TYR A 242 14.59 -5.42 -11.34
N GLY A 243 14.97 -4.54 -12.28
CA GLY A 243 14.08 -4.07 -13.34
C GLY A 243 12.95 -3.14 -12.88
N TYR A 244 12.80 -2.88 -11.57
CA TYR A 244 11.76 -2.01 -11.04
C TYR A 244 11.91 -0.55 -11.50
N ARG A 245 10.82 0.00 -12.03
CA ARG A 245 10.72 1.40 -12.45
C ARG A 245 9.96 2.18 -11.39
N PHE A 246 10.57 3.26 -10.94
CA PHE A 246 9.93 4.21 -10.02
C PHE A 246 9.08 5.17 -10.84
N ASP A 247 7.95 5.60 -10.27
CA ASP A 247 7.15 6.67 -10.85
C ASP A 247 7.96 7.98 -10.88
N ASP A 248 7.94 8.65 -12.04
CA ASP A 248 8.67 9.91 -12.30
C ASP A 248 8.07 11.12 -11.57
#